data_AF-A0A9X4HV18-F1
#
_entry.id   AF-A0A9X4HV18-F1
#
_cell.length_a   1.000
_cell.length_b   1.000
_cell.length_c   1.000
_cell.angle_alpha   90.00
_cell.angle_beta   90.00
_cell.angle_gamma   90.00
#
_symmetry.space_group_name_H-M   'P 1'
#
loop_
_entity.id
_entity.type
_entity.pdbx_description
1 polymer ?
#
loop_
_entity_poly.entity_id
_entity_poly.type
_entity_poly.pdbx_seq_one_letter_code
_entity_poly.pdbx_strand_id
1 'polypeptide(L)'
;MSLFQCYECGCRENTATSNFWVRMEGQWRGLPSQPWMLCSACDPRTHEWHGEFERIYLPKGEFCTNAQGNLEHIATGKLCHEYLAEVKP
;
A
#
# COMPACT_ATOMS: atom_id res chain seq x y z
N MET A 1 1.71 10.04 -7.73
CA MET A 1 1.47 8.59 -7.91
C MET A 1 0.80 8.05 -6.67
N SER A 2 -0.03 7.02 -6.78
CA SER A 2 -0.90 6.59 -5.68
C SER A 2 -0.20 5.64 -4.72
N LEU A 3 -0.61 5.65 -3.46
CA LEU A 3 -0.15 4.72 -2.44
C LEU A 3 -1.08 3.51 -2.39
N PHE A 4 -0.54 2.33 -2.05
CA PHE A 4 -1.29 1.11 -1.81
C PHE A 4 -0.69 0.34 -0.65
N GLN A 5 -1.47 -0.59 -0.09
CA GLN A 5 -0.96 -1.54 0.89
C GLN A 5 -0.61 -2.85 0.18
N CYS A 6 0.58 -3.38 0.46
CA CYS A 6 1.01 -4.67 -0.04
C CYS A 6 0.13 -5.77 0.56
N TYR A 7 -0.47 -6.60 -0.31
CA TYR A 7 -1.28 -7.73 0.13
C TYR A 7 -0.49 -8.79 0.90
N GLU A 8 0.80 -8.98 0.61
CA GLU A 8 1.58 -10.03 1.25
C GLU A 8 2.05 -9.63 2.66
N CYS A 9 2.68 -8.45 2.79
CA CYS A 9 3.32 -8.05 4.04
C CYS A 9 2.64 -6.88 4.75
N GLY A 10 1.65 -6.22 4.14
CA GLY A 10 0.95 -5.08 4.75
C GLY A 10 1.72 -3.75 4.70
N CYS A 11 2.89 -3.68 4.06
CA CYS A 11 3.62 -2.42 3.97
C CYS A 11 2.97 -1.41 3.01
N ARG A 12 3.14 -0.13 3.30
CA ARG A 12 2.77 0.97 2.40
C ARG A 12 3.78 1.06 1.27
N GLU A 13 3.31 1.07 0.03
CA GLU A 13 4.11 1.19 -1.18
C GLU A 13 3.50 2.25 -2.12
N ASN A 14 4.31 2.77 -3.05
CA ASN A 14 3.87 3.64 -4.12
C ASN A 14 3.74 2.87 -5.44
N THR A 15 2.68 3.12 -6.21
CA THR A 15 2.49 2.46 -7.51
C THR A 15 3.59 2.79 -8.52
N ALA A 16 4.42 3.81 -8.28
CA ALA A 16 5.54 4.19 -9.14
C ALA A 16 6.82 3.36 -8.91
N THR A 17 6.96 2.76 -7.73
CA THR A 17 8.22 2.13 -7.26
C THR A 17 8.12 0.60 -7.20
N SER A 18 7.08 0.03 -7.80
CA SER A 18 6.80 -1.41 -7.84
C SER A 18 6.23 -1.81 -9.20
N ASN A 19 6.11 -3.11 -9.47
CA ASN A 19 5.47 -3.64 -10.69
C ASN A 19 3.93 -3.54 -10.66
N PHE A 20 3.37 -2.60 -9.89
CA PHE A 20 1.92 -2.47 -9.67
C PHE A 20 1.13 -2.45 -10.99
N TRP A 21 1.52 -1.59 -11.93
CA TRP A 21 0.79 -1.41 -13.20
C TRP A 21 0.91 -2.60 -14.14
N VAL A 22 1.98 -3.40 -14.01
CA VAL A 22 2.15 -4.64 -14.80
C VAL A 22 1.20 -5.74 -14.31
N ARG A 23 0.82 -5.69 -13.03
CA ARG A 23 0.05 -6.72 -12.34
C ARG A 23 -1.40 -6.33 -12.08
N MET A 24 -1.78 -5.10 -12.40
CA MET A 24 -3.09 -4.56 -12.06
C MET A 24 -4.21 -5.33 -12.74
N GLU A 25 -5.14 -5.83 -11.94
CA GLU A 25 -6.36 -6.50 -12.41
C GLU A 25 -7.58 -5.70 -11.98
N GLY A 26 -8.21 -5.01 -12.94
CA GLY A 26 -9.49 -4.33 -12.72
C GLY A 26 -9.44 -3.13 -11.76
N GLN A 27 -10.54 -2.90 -11.05
CA GLN A 27 -10.66 -1.79 -10.09
C GLN A 27 -9.92 -2.12 -8.80
N TRP A 28 -9.22 -1.13 -8.23
CA TRP A 28 -8.43 -1.31 -6.99
C TRP A 28 -8.62 -0.20 -5.95
N ARG A 29 -9.08 0.98 -6.38
CA ARG A 29 -9.38 2.09 -5.47
C ARG A 29 -10.63 1.78 -4.65
N GLY A 30 -10.59 2.11 -3.37
CA GLY A 30 -11.65 1.90 -2.40
C GLY A 30 -11.85 0.43 -2.00
N LEU A 31 -11.03 -0.49 -2.53
CA LEU A 31 -11.08 -1.90 -2.18
C LEU A 31 -9.91 -2.26 -1.26
N PRO A 32 -10.08 -3.26 -0.38
CA PRO A 32 -8.96 -3.85 0.34
C PRO A 32 -7.88 -4.33 -0.63
N SER A 33 -6.65 -4.46 -0.12
CA SER A 33 -5.51 -4.98 -0.87
C SER A 33 -5.87 -6.31 -1.54
N GLN A 34 -5.53 -6.46 -2.83
CA GLN A 34 -5.78 -7.66 -3.63
C GLN A 34 -4.50 -8.49 -3.80
N PRO A 35 -4.57 -9.81 -4.04
CA PRO A 35 -3.39 -10.67 -4.14
C PRO A 35 -2.31 -10.22 -5.14
N TRP A 36 -2.69 -9.51 -6.20
CA TRP A 36 -1.77 -8.96 -7.20
C TRP A 36 -1.07 -7.66 -6.76
N MET A 37 -1.54 -6.99 -5.70
CA MET A 37 -1.00 -5.73 -5.18
C MET A 37 0.19 -5.99 -4.25
N LEU A 38 1.38 -6.26 -4.80
CA LEU A 38 2.59 -6.46 -4.00
C LEU A 38 3.55 -5.28 -4.08
N CYS A 39 4.23 -5.01 -2.97
CA CYS A 39 5.34 -4.08 -2.97
C CYS A 39 6.56 -4.62 -3.70
N SER A 40 7.49 -3.73 -4.04
CA SER A 40 8.77 -4.06 -4.67
C SER A 40 9.48 -5.27 -4.01
N ALA A 41 9.53 -5.30 -2.69
CA ALA A 41 10.19 -6.37 -1.94
C ALA A 41 9.43 -7.71 -1.91
N CYS A 42 8.10 -7.70 -2.06
CA CYS A 42 7.28 -8.91 -2.11
C CYS A 42 6.99 -9.35 -3.56
N ASP A 43 7.30 -8.50 -4.54
CA ASP A 43 7.06 -8.79 -5.94
C ASP A 43 7.99 -9.90 -6.43
N PRO A 44 7.48 -10.96 -7.08
CA PRO A 44 8.26 -12.13 -7.47
C PRO A 44 9.33 -11.85 -8.55
N ARG A 45 9.31 -10.67 -9.17
CA ARG A 45 10.31 -10.25 -10.14
C ARG A 45 11.34 -9.31 -9.55
N THR A 46 10.94 -8.44 -8.60
CA THR A 46 11.83 -7.46 -8.00
C THR A 46 12.54 -7.99 -6.74
N HIS A 47 11.85 -8.66 -5.83
CA HIS A 47 12.40 -9.26 -4.59
C HIS A 47 13.22 -8.32 -3.68
N GLU A 48 13.18 -7.01 -3.91
CA GLU A 48 14.02 -6.02 -3.25
C GLU A 48 13.24 -4.73 -3.00
N TRP A 49 13.53 -4.05 -1.90
CA TRP A 49 12.94 -2.74 -1.60
C TRP A 49 13.65 -1.65 -2.41
N HIS A 50 12.89 -0.77 -3.05
CA HIS A 50 13.41 0.25 -3.96
C HIS A 50 14.24 1.37 -3.29
N GLY A 51 14.21 1.53 -1.96
CA GLY A 51 15.06 2.49 -1.23
C GLY A 51 14.62 3.97 -1.25
N GLU A 52 13.75 4.40 -2.16
CA GLU A 52 13.23 5.79 -2.26
C GLU A 52 12.56 6.34 -0.99
N PHE A 53 12.00 5.49 -0.14
CA PHE A 53 11.40 5.89 1.15
C PHE A 53 11.40 4.75 2.17
N GLU A 54 11.14 5.09 3.43
CA GLU A 54 11.07 4.11 4.53
C GLU A 54 9.95 3.09 4.30
N ARG A 55 10.29 1.80 4.47
CA ARG A 55 9.34 0.70 4.38
C ARG A 55 8.51 0.60 5.66
N ILE A 56 7.37 1.28 5.67
CA ILE A 56 6.44 1.30 6.82
C ILE A 56 5.43 0.16 6.70
N TYR A 57 5.27 -0.61 7.78
CA TYR A 57 4.26 -1.67 7.88
C TYR A 57 3.01 -1.17 8.57
N LEU A 58 1.86 -1.49 7.99
CA LEU A 58 0.54 -1.17 8.51
C LEU A 58 -0.20 -2.48 8.82
N PRO A 59 -1.20 -2.47 9.71
CA PRO A 59 -2.10 -3.62 9.90
C PRO A 59 -2.62 -4.16 8.57
N LYS A 60 -2.28 -5.42 8.29
CA LYS A 60 -2.45 -6.05 6.98
C LYS A 60 -3.93 -6.14 6.62
N GLY A 61 -4.31 -5.57 5.48
CA GLY A 61 -5.68 -5.63 4.95
C GLY A 61 -6.62 -4.54 5.50
N GLU A 62 -6.15 -3.68 6.40
CA GLU A 62 -6.96 -2.62 7.03
C GLU A 62 -6.89 -1.28 6.29
N PHE A 63 -6.16 -1.21 5.17
CA PHE A 63 -6.00 0.01 4.37
C PHE A 63 -6.40 -0.20 2.92
N CYS A 64 -7.04 0.82 2.34
CA CYS A 64 -7.38 0.89 0.93
C CYS A 64 -6.91 2.21 0.31
N THR A 65 -6.77 2.23 -1.00
CA THR A 65 -6.39 3.46 -1.72
C THR A 65 -7.63 4.25 -2.07
N ASN A 66 -7.74 5.48 -1.56
CA ASN A 66 -8.92 6.30 -1.79
C ASN A 66 -8.95 6.93 -3.19
N ALA A 67 -10.03 7.68 -3.47
CA ALA A 67 -10.25 8.31 -4.76
C ALA A 67 -9.11 9.29 -5.16
N GLN A 68 -8.43 9.88 -4.19
CA GLN A 68 -7.31 10.81 -4.40
C GLN A 68 -5.96 10.08 -4.55
N GLY A 69 -5.92 8.77 -4.32
CA GLY A 69 -4.69 7.98 -4.38
C GLY A 69 -3.89 7.96 -3.10
N ASN A 70 -4.47 8.40 -1.98
CA ASN A 70 -3.86 8.25 -0.67
C ASN A 70 -4.27 6.92 -0.05
N LEU A 71 -3.41 6.40 0.82
CA LEU A 71 -3.70 5.20 1.58
C LEU A 71 -4.50 5.59 2.83
N GLU A 72 -5.67 4.99 2.99
CA GLU A 72 -6.69 5.35 3.98
C GLU A 72 -7.08 4.09 4.78
N HIS A 73 -7.20 4.25 6.09
CA HIS A 73 -7.64 3.18 6.98
C HIS A 73 -9.14 2.93 6.80
N ILE A 74 -9.52 1.70 6.46
CA ILE A 74 -10.88 1.34 6.03
C ILE A 74 -11.91 1.64 7.12
N ALA A 75 -11.59 1.39 8.39
CA ALA A 75 -12.56 1.52 9.47
C ALA A 75 -12.73 2.96 9.98
N THR A 76 -11.71 3.81 9.84
CA THR A 76 -11.72 5.17 10.43
C THR A 76 -11.70 6.30 9.41
N GLY A 77 -11.40 6.00 8.14
CA GLY A 77 -11.21 7.01 7.10
C GLY A 77 -9.95 7.87 7.25
N LYS A 78 -9.08 7.54 8.23
CA LYS A 78 -7.84 8.28 8.48
C LYS A 78 -6.81 7.98 7.42
N LEU A 79 -6.11 9.01 6.95
CA LEU A 79 -4.97 8.82 6.06
C LEU A 79 -3.83 8.12 6.81
N CYS A 80 -2.99 7.41 6.07
CA CYS A 80 -1.88 6.65 6.63
C CYS A 80 -0.98 7.47 7.57
N HIS A 81 -0.69 8.73 7.25
CA HIS A 81 0.13 9.58 8.12
C HIS A 81 -0.59 10.01 9.41
N GLU A 82 -1.91 10.18 9.37
CA GLU A 82 -2.73 10.50 10.55
C GLU A 82 -2.81 9.30 11.47
N TYR A 83 -3.07 8.11 10.91
CA TYR A 83 -3.07 6.84 11.65
C TYR A 83 -1.72 6.62 12.36
N LEU A 84 -0.61 6.81 11.64
CA LEU A 84 0.73 6.62 12.20
C LEU A 84 1.10 7.66 13.27
N ALA A 85 0.51 8.87 13.22
CA ALA A 85 0.75 9.89 14.23
C ALA A 85 0.08 9.55 15.57
N GLU A 86 -1.06 8.87 15.55
CA GLU A 86 -1.80 8.47 16.76
C GLU A 86 -1.27 7.20 17.43
N VAL A 87 -0.67 6.31 16.64
CA VAL A 87 -0.09 5.05 17.14
C VAL A 87 1.27 5.28 17.80
N LYS A 88 1.94 6.41 17.52
CA LYS A 88 3.17 6.80 18.18
C LYS A 88 2.85 7.24 19.62
N PRO A 89 3.41 6.58 20.65
CA PRO A 89 3.21 6.95 22.05
C PRO A 89 3.81 8.32 22.39
#